data_AF-A0A9E5TF55-F1
#
_entry.id   AF-A0A9E5TF55-F1
#
_cell.length_a   1.000
_cell.length_b   1.000
_cell.length_c   1.000
_cell.angle_alpha   90.00
_cell.angle_beta   90.00
_cell.angle_gamma   90.00
#
_symmetry.space_group_name_H-M   'P 1'
#
loop_
_entity.id
_entity.type
_entity.pdbx_description
1 polymer ?
#
loop_
_entity_poly.entity_id
_entity_poly.type
_entity_poly.pdbx_seq_one_letter_code
_entity_poly.pdbx_strand_id
1 'polypeptide(L)'
;MSRKKGFTLIELLVVIAIIAILAAILFPVFAKAREKARQTACLSNVKQLTLAVLMYAGDWDERAPSTYYCIWAWNPNWGTLAPQVYKYANWMTAVIPYINNYQILGCPSRK
;
A
#
# COMPACT_ATOMS: atom_id res chain seq x y z
N MET A 1 60.35 6.64 21.83
CA MET A 1 60.02 6.09 20.49
C MET A 1 58.88 5.10 20.63
N SER A 2 57.64 5.51 20.31
CA SER A 2 56.47 4.62 20.35
C SER A 2 56.53 3.68 19.14
N ARG A 3 56.73 2.37 19.37
CA ARG A 3 56.58 1.36 18.31
C ARG A 3 55.09 1.26 17.97
N LYS A 4 54.69 1.80 16.83
CA LYS A 4 53.36 1.53 16.28
C LYS A 4 53.26 0.03 15.99
N LYS A 5 52.32 -0.67 16.63
CA LYS A 5 51.99 -2.06 16.29
C LYS A 5 51.36 -2.06 14.90
N GLY A 6 51.96 -2.78 13.95
CA GLY A 6 51.41 -2.99 12.62
C GLY A 6 50.30 -4.03 12.68
N PHE A 7 49.24 -3.83 11.89
CA PHE A 7 48.16 -4.79 11.72
C PHE A 7 48.70 -6.00 10.93
N THR A 8 48.45 -7.22 11.39
CA THR A 8 48.86 -8.40 10.63
C THR A 8 47.84 -8.70 9.52
N LEU A 9 48.31 -9.25 8.41
CA LEU A 9 47.46 -9.60 7.26
C LEU A 9 46.38 -10.62 7.64
N ILE A 10 46.69 -11.49 8.61
CA ILE A 10 45.78 -12.50 9.14
C ILE A 10 44.64 -11.87 9.95
N GLU A 11 44.93 -10.89 10.81
CA GLU A 11 43.88 -10.17 11.58
C GLU A 11 42.89 -9.48 10.64
N LEU A 12 43.37 -8.87 9.56
CA LEU A 12 42.50 -8.21 8.59
C LEU A 12 41.63 -9.24 7.84
N LEU A 13 42.22 -10.37 7.44
CA LEU A 13 41.54 -11.41 6.68
C LEU A 13 40.43 -12.10 7.49
N VAL A 14 40.68 -12.37 8.78
CA VAL A 14 39.66 -12.95 9.66
C VAL A 14 38.48 -12.01 9.84
N VAL A 15 38.72 -10.70 9.99
CA VAL A 15 37.66 -9.70 10.16
C VAL A 15 36.76 -9.63 8.94
N ILE A 16 37.32 -9.56 7.72
CA ILE A 16 36.49 -9.53 6.51
C ILE A 16 35.71 -10.83 6.32
N ALA A 17 36.29 -11.98 6.69
CA ALA A 17 35.62 -13.27 6.62
C ALA A 17 34.40 -13.33 7.56
N ILE A 18 34.54 -12.84 8.80
CA ILE A 18 33.43 -12.77 9.75
C ILE A 18 32.33 -11.82 9.24
N ILE A 19 32.69 -10.63 8.73
CA ILE A 19 31.72 -9.69 8.17
C ILE A 19 30.97 -10.31 6.98
N ALA A 20 31.66 -11.03 6.10
CA ALA A 20 31.04 -11.69 4.95
C ALA A 20 30.00 -12.75 5.38
N ILE A 21 30.31 -13.57 6.38
CA ILE A 21 29.37 -14.58 6.92
C ILE A 21 28.15 -13.91 7.54
N LEU A 22 28.36 -12.87 8.37
CA LEU A 22 27.26 -12.14 8.99
C LEU A 22 26.36 -11.47 7.94
N ALA A 23 26.95 -10.81 6.94
CA ALA A 23 26.21 -10.16 5.87
C ALA A 23 25.40 -11.16 5.03
N ALA A 24 25.95 -12.34 4.74
CA ALA A 24 25.27 -13.40 4.00
C ALA A 24 23.98 -13.88 4.68
N ILE A 25 23.94 -13.92 6.02
CA ILE A 25 22.73 -14.26 6.78
C ILE A 25 21.80 -13.05 6.91
N LEU A 26 22.35 -11.84 7.06
CA LEU A 26 21.58 -10.61 7.29
C LEU A 26 20.76 -10.20 6.06
N PHE A 27 21.33 -10.29 4.85
CA PHE A 27 20.65 -9.87 3.62
C PHE A 27 19.32 -10.57 3.33
N PRO A 28 19.22 -11.92 3.34
CA PRO A 28 17.96 -12.60 3.08
C PRO A 28 16.91 -12.31 4.17
N VAL A 29 17.33 -12.17 5.43
CA VAL A 29 16.44 -11.82 6.54
C VAL A 29 15.92 -10.40 6.40
N PHE A 30 16.80 -9.45 6.06
CA PHE A 30 16.45 -8.05 5.87
C PHE A 30 15.47 -7.85 4.70
N ALA A 31 15.65 -8.59 3.59
CA ALA A 31 14.72 -8.57 2.46
C ALA A 31 13.31 -9.01 2.89
N LYS A 32 13.19 -10.11 3.64
CA LYS A 32 11.91 -10.59 4.18
C LYS A 32 11.29 -9.59 5.16
N ALA A 33 12.09 -9.03 6.07
CA ALA A 33 11.64 -8.04 7.05
C ALA A 33 11.11 -6.77 6.36
N ARG A 34 11.79 -6.28 5.32
CA ARG A 34 11.36 -5.14 4.52
C ARG A 34 10.02 -5.39 3.84
N GLU A 35 9.81 -6.59 3.30
CA GLU A 35 8.53 -6.93 2.69
C GLU A 35 7.40 -7.02 3.73
N LYS A 36 7.68 -7.59 4.91
CA LYS A 36 6.72 -7.57 6.03
C LYS A 36 6.37 -6.15 6.48
N ALA A 37 7.32 -5.23 6.48
CA ALA A 37 7.06 -3.83 6.78
C ALA A 37 6.12 -3.19 5.73
N ARG A 38 6.30 -3.48 4.43
CA ARG A 38 5.40 -3.03 3.36
C ARG A 38 3.99 -3.61 3.49
N GLN A 39 3.87 -4.89 3.83
CA GLN A 39 2.59 -5.54 4.11
C GLN A 39 1.87 -4.85 5.28
N THR A 40 2.61 -4.56 6.37
CA THR A 40 2.06 -3.88 7.54
C THR A 40 1.59 -2.46 7.20
N ALA A 41 2.36 -1.71 6.42
CA ALA A 41 1.95 -0.39 5.93
C ALA A 41 0.68 -0.47 5.05
N CYS A 42 0.59 -1.46 4.18
CA CYS A 42 -0.59 -1.69 3.36
C CYS A 42 -1.82 -2.02 4.21
N LEU A 43 -1.69 -2.85 5.24
CA LEU A 43 -2.78 -3.16 6.16
C LEU A 43 -3.25 -1.91 6.92
N SER A 44 -2.34 -1.02 7.30
CA SER A 44 -2.68 0.29 7.88
C SER A 44 -3.48 1.15 6.90
N ASN A 45 -3.06 1.20 5.62
CA ASN A 45 -3.80 1.92 4.58
C ASN A 45 -5.22 1.35 4.39
N VAL A 46 -5.36 0.02 4.38
CA VAL A 46 -6.69 -0.64 4.29
C VAL A 46 -7.56 -0.25 5.48
N LYS A 47 -7.02 -0.25 6.71
CA LYS A 47 -7.77 0.19 7.88
C LYS A 47 -8.27 1.62 7.73
N GLN A 48 -7.45 2.54 7.22
CA GLN A 48 -7.86 3.93 6.95
C GLN A 48 -8.96 4.01 5.89
N LEU A 49 -8.88 3.20 4.82
CA LEU A 49 -9.94 3.12 3.81
C LEU A 49 -11.23 2.54 4.37
N THR A 50 -11.17 1.51 5.22
CA THR A 50 -12.34 0.95 5.88
C THR A 50 -13.03 2.00 6.75
N LEU A 51 -12.27 2.79 7.50
CA LEU A 51 -12.83 3.90 8.29
C LEU A 51 -13.51 4.93 7.39
N ALA A 52 -12.91 5.29 6.26
CA ALA A 52 -13.52 6.21 5.29
C ALA A 52 -14.83 5.66 4.69
N VAL A 53 -14.89 4.36 4.41
CA VAL A 53 -16.13 3.69 3.96
C VAL A 53 -17.20 3.71 5.04
N LEU A 54 -16.83 3.50 6.31
CA LEU A 54 -17.76 3.56 7.43
C LEU A 54 -18.29 4.98 7.65
N MET A 55 -17.45 6.01 7.50
CA MET A 55 -17.88 7.40 7.54
C MET A 55 -18.85 7.72 6.41
N TYR A 56 -18.54 7.27 5.18
CA TYR A 56 -19.46 7.38 4.05
C TYR A 56 -20.82 6.72 4.35
N ALA A 57 -20.81 5.50 4.89
CA ALA A 57 -22.05 4.79 5.22
C ALA A 57 -22.88 5.56 6.28
N GLY A 58 -22.21 6.18 7.25
CA GLY A 58 -22.88 7.04 8.25
C GLY A 58 -23.62 8.23 7.64
N ASP A 59 -23.08 8.81 6.57
CA ASP A 59 -23.67 9.97 5.89
C ASP A 59 -24.73 9.59 4.84
N TRP A 60 -24.78 8.32 4.39
CA TRP A 60 -25.60 7.85 3.27
C TRP A 60 -26.57 6.71 3.64
N ASP A 61 -27.31 6.84 4.75
CA ASP A 61 -28.31 5.85 5.21
C ASP A 61 -27.75 4.41 5.29
N GLU A 62 -26.54 4.26 5.83
CA GLU A 62 -25.82 2.98 5.97
C GLU A 62 -25.50 2.28 4.63
N ARG A 63 -25.61 3.00 3.51
CA ARG A 63 -25.31 2.44 2.19
C ARG A 63 -23.81 2.41 1.95
N ALA A 64 -23.31 1.27 1.51
CA ALA A 64 -21.95 1.15 1.02
C ALA A 64 -21.76 1.96 -0.28
N PRO A 65 -20.56 2.53 -0.51
CA PRO A 65 -20.26 3.22 -1.76
C PRO A 65 -20.41 2.26 -2.94
N SER A 66 -21.28 2.60 -3.88
CA SER A 66 -21.58 1.77 -5.04
C SER A 66 -20.52 1.95 -6.13
N THR A 67 -20.21 0.87 -6.85
CA THR A 67 -19.40 0.89 -8.08
C THR A 67 -20.20 1.28 -9.33
N TYR A 68 -21.51 1.45 -9.16
CA TYR A 68 -22.48 1.72 -10.20
C TYR A 68 -23.44 2.78 -9.71
N TYR A 69 -23.73 3.79 -10.53
CA TYR A 69 -24.90 4.62 -10.29
C TYR A 69 -25.78 4.60 -11.54
N CYS A 70 -27.07 4.40 -11.31
CA CYS A 70 -28.08 4.41 -12.35
C CYS A 70 -28.58 5.84 -12.50
N ILE A 71 -28.51 6.37 -13.72
CA ILE A 71 -29.28 7.56 -14.07
C ILE A 71 -30.24 7.21 -15.20
N TRP A 72 -31.36 7.91 -15.20
CA TRP A 72 -32.28 7.91 -16.32
C TRP A 72 -31.66 8.76 -17.42
N ALA A 73 -31.17 8.09 -18.46
CA ALA A 73 -30.59 8.75 -19.63
C ALA A 73 -31.34 8.31 -20.88
N TRP A 74 -31.30 9.16 -21.91
CA TRP A 74 -31.91 8.87 -23.20
C TRP A 74 -31.28 7.61 -23.81
N ASN A 75 -32.10 6.59 -24.09
CA ASN A 75 -31.66 5.36 -24.73
C ASN A 75 -32.06 5.39 -26.22
N PRO A 76 -31.10 5.56 -27.15
CA PRO A 76 -31.40 5.66 -28.58
C PRO A 76 -31.94 4.36 -29.19
N ASN A 77 -31.75 3.20 -28.54
CA ASN A 77 -32.27 1.94 -29.04
C ASN A 77 -33.78 1.79 -28.83
N TRP A 78 -34.33 2.42 -27.77
CA TRP A 78 -35.73 2.27 -27.36
C TRP A 78 -36.52 3.58 -27.44
N GLY A 79 -35.89 4.68 -27.86
CA GLY A 79 -36.53 6.00 -28.00
C GLY A 79 -37.15 6.53 -26.70
N THR A 80 -36.64 6.10 -25.55
CA THR A 80 -37.20 6.41 -24.22
C THR A 80 -36.10 6.61 -23.20
N LEU A 81 -36.44 7.25 -22.07
CA LEU A 81 -35.57 7.28 -20.89
C LEU A 81 -35.50 5.87 -20.32
N ALA A 82 -34.29 5.31 -20.25
CA ALA A 82 -34.04 4.02 -19.62
C ALA A 82 -32.96 4.17 -18.55
N PRO A 83 -32.94 3.30 -17.53
CA PRO A 83 -31.85 3.27 -16.56
C PRO A 83 -30.55 2.91 -17.28
N GLN A 84 -29.60 3.85 -17.35
CA GLN A 84 -28.25 3.59 -17.81
C GLN A 84 -27.33 3.42 -16.61
N VAL A 85 -26.69 2.26 -16.56
CA VAL A 85 -25.72 1.91 -15.51
C VAL A 85 -24.36 2.44 -15.94
N TYR A 86 -23.93 3.57 -15.37
CA TYR A 86 -22.59 4.10 -15.63
C TYR A 86 -21.59 3.48 -14.66
N LYS A 87 -20.55 2.85 -15.23
CA LYS A 87 -19.44 2.21 -14.49
C LYS A 87 -18.46 3.19 -13.82
N TYR A 88 -18.71 4.49 -13.93
CA TYR A 88 -17.75 5.52 -13.53
C TYR A 88 -17.91 6.03 -12.10
N ALA A 89 -18.93 5.57 -11.36
CA ALA A 89 -18.97 5.77 -9.91
C ALA A 89 -17.96 4.83 -9.26
N ASN A 90 -16.69 5.22 -9.24
CA ASN A 90 -15.69 4.46 -8.51
C ASN A 90 -16.01 4.60 -7.02
N TRP A 91 -16.16 3.49 -6.28
CA TRP A 91 -16.31 3.53 -4.83
C TRP A 91 -15.20 4.36 -4.17
N MET A 92 -14.01 4.39 -4.79
CA MET A 92 -12.88 5.21 -4.36
C MET A 92 -13.23 6.70 -4.43
N THR A 93 -13.90 7.17 -5.50
CA THR A 93 -14.29 8.60 -5.62
C THR A 93 -15.35 9.00 -4.60
N ALA A 94 -16.20 8.06 -4.18
CA ALA A 94 -17.20 8.31 -3.15
C ALA A 94 -16.57 8.51 -1.76
N VAL A 95 -15.45 7.82 -1.48
CA VAL A 95 -14.74 7.92 -0.18
C VAL A 95 -13.63 8.98 -0.16
N ILE A 96 -13.25 9.56 -1.31
CA ILE A 96 -12.27 10.65 -1.41
C ILE A 96 -12.47 11.77 -0.37
N PRO A 97 -13.68 12.32 -0.14
CA PRO A 97 -13.85 13.39 0.84
C PRO A 97 -13.58 12.98 2.29
N TYR A 98 -13.56 11.68 2.59
CA TYR A 98 -13.31 11.15 3.94
C TYR A 98 -11.86 10.73 4.16
N ILE A 99 -10.99 10.88 3.16
CA ILE A 99 -9.57 10.54 3.26
C ILE A 99 -8.71 11.79 3.11
N ASN A 100 -7.73 11.95 4.02
CA ASN A 100 -6.81 13.09 3.99
C ASN A 100 -5.55 12.84 3.15
N ASN A 101 -5.30 11.60 2.73
CA ASN A 101 -4.11 11.22 1.97
C ASN A 101 -4.47 10.23 0.85
N TYR A 102 -4.24 10.61 -0.40
CA TYR A 102 -4.50 9.77 -1.58
C TYR A 102 -3.52 8.60 -1.74
N GLN A 103 -2.35 8.65 -1.10
CA GLN A 103 -1.35 7.57 -1.19
C GLN A 103 -1.85 6.25 -0.59
N ILE A 104 -2.86 6.30 0.28
CA ILE A 104 -3.43 5.10 0.92
C ILE A 104 -4.25 4.25 -0.05
N LEU A 105 -4.65 4.82 -1.20
CA LEU A 105 -5.32 4.09 -2.28
C LEU A 105 -4.40 3.06 -2.95
N GLY A 106 -3.08 3.21 -2.76
CA GLY A 106 -2.06 2.27 -3.22
C GLY A 106 -1.54 1.41 -2.08
N CYS A 107 -1.28 0.14 -2.38
CA CYS A 107 -0.59 -0.79 -1.47
C CYS A 107 0.92 -0.81 -1.78
N PRO A 108 1.81 -0.46 -0.85
CA PRO A 108 3.26 -0.45 -1.08
C PRO A 108 3.89 -1.83 -1.36
N SER A 109 3.18 -2.91 -1.01
CA SER A 109 3.58 -4.31 -1.27
C SER A 109 3.24 -4.75 -2.71
N ARG A 110 2.35 -4.03 -3.40
CA ARG A 110 2.03 -4.24 -4.82
C ARG A 110 3.13 -3.62 -5.69
N LYS A 111 4.27 -4.31 -5.80
CA LYS A 111 5.26 -4.09 -6.87
C LYS A 111 5.19 -5.23 -7.87
#